data_AF-Q8MKB5-F1
#
_entry.id   AF-Q8MKB5-F1
#
_cell.length_a   1.000
_cell.length_b   1.000
_cell.length_c   1.000
_cell.angle_alpha   90.00
_cell.angle_beta   90.00
_cell.angle_gamma   90.00
#
_symmetry.space_group_name_H-M   'P 1'
#
loop_
_entity.id
_entity.type
_entity.pdbx_description
1 polymer ?
#
loop_
_entity_poly.entity_id
_entity_poly.type
_entity_poly.pdbx_seq_one_letter_code
_entity_poly.pdbx_strand_id
1 'polypeptide(L)'
;RIYKDCVVGSFKNQTFLISIYQVLQEHQHRDSDLFLLDTRMVWASEEGWLEFDITATSNLWVVTPQHNMGLQLSVVTRDGLSINPRAAGLVGRDGPYDKQPFMVAFFKVSEVHVRTTRSATGRRRQQSRNRSTQSQDVSRVSSASDYNSSELKTACRKHELYVSFQDLGWQ
;
A
#
# COMPACT_ATOMS: atom_id res chain seq x y z
N ARG A 1 -5.93 -9.82 7.46
CA ARG A 1 -6.44 -11.14 7.03
C ARG A 1 -7.32 -11.70 8.13
N ILE A 2 -8.50 -12.23 7.78
CA ILE A 2 -9.39 -12.94 8.71
C ILE A 2 -9.79 -14.26 8.07
N TYR A 3 -9.81 -15.34 8.84
CA TYR A 3 -10.22 -16.63 8.32
C TYR A 3 -11.74 -16.75 8.30
N LYS A 4 -12.29 -17.36 7.26
CA LYS A 4 -13.69 -17.71 7.14
C LYS A 4 -13.82 -19.23 7.00
N ASP A 5 -14.56 -19.85 7.90
CA ASP A 5 -14.99 -21.24 7.76
C ASP A 5 -16.18 -21.37 6.79
N CYS A 6 -16.32 -22.55 6.20
CA CYS A 6 -17.51 -22.91 5.44
C CYS A 6 -18.73 -22.98 6.37
N VAL A 7 -19.81 -22.28 6.02
CA VAL A 7 -21.07 -22.32 6.76
C VAL A 7 -22.05 -23.21 6.02
N VAL A 8 -22.37 -24.35 6.62
CA VAL A 8 -23.30 -25.34 6.05
C VAL A 8 -24.62 -25.29 6.82
N GLY A 9 -25.76 -25.28 6.13
CA GLY A 9 -27.09 -25.28 6.75
C GLY A 9 -27.90 -24.03 6.43
N SER A 10 -28.17 -23.19 7.43
CA SER A 10 -29.12 -22.05 7.35
C SER A 10 -28.82 -21.03 6.26
N PHE A 11 -27.56 -20.94 5.82
CA PHE A 11 -27.10 -20.00 4.80
C PHE A 11 -26.70 -20.68 3.49
N LYS A 12 -27.22 -21.89 3.21
CA LYS A 12 -26.89 -22.62 1.99
C LYS A 12 -27.22 -21.77 0.75
N ASN A 13 -26.24 -21.59 -0.14
CA ASN A 13 -26.30 -20.74 -1.33
C ASN A 13 -26.51 -19.24 -1.06
N GLN A 14 -26.28 -18.78 0.17
CA GLN A 14 -26.31 -17.36 0.48
C GLN A 14 -24.96 -16.72 0.18
N THR A 15 -25.01 -15.43 -0.18
CA THR A 15 -23.83 -14.60 -0.33
C THR A 15 -23.78 -13.60 0.81
N PHE A 16 -22.60 -13.40 1.37
CA PHE A 16 -22.32 -12.42 2.40
C PHE A 16 -21.56 -11.25 1.80
N LEU A 17 -22.02 -10.04 2.12
CA LEU A 17 -21.26 -8.82 1.97
C LEU A 17 -20.59 -8.52 3.31
N ILE A 18 -19.27 -8.66 3.35
CA ILE A 18 -18.47 -8.43 4.55
C ILE A 18 -17.77 -7.09 4.37
N SER A 19 -18.04 -6.16 5.27
CA SER A 19 -17.43 -4.83 5.27
C SER A 19 -16.54 -4.66 6.49
N ILE A 20 -15.37 -4.04 6.30
CA ILE A 20 -14.46 -3.68 7.39
C ILE A 20 -14.41 -2.16 7.53
N TYR A 21 -14.45 -1.71 8.78
CA TYR A 21 -14.50 -0.30 9.14
C TYR A 21 -13.38 0.04 10.11
N GLN A 22 -12.86 1.24 10.01
CA GLN A 22 -12.14 1.90 11.08
C GLN A 22 -13.15 2.45 12.08
N VAL A 23 -12.92 2.21 13.37
CA VAL A 23 -13.64 2.90 14.45
C VAL A 23 -13.01 4.28 14.62
N LEU A 24 -13.80 5.34 14.44
CA LEU A 24 -13.36 6.73 14.61
C LEU A 24 -13.56 7.21 16.04
N GLN A 25 -14.73 6.90 16.61
CA GLN A 25 -15.11 7.31 17.94
C GLN A 25 -16.08 6.30 18.55
N GLU A 26 -15.81 5.91 19.80
CA GLU A 26 -16.71 5.08 20.59
C GLU A 26 -17.67 5.95 21.41
N HIS A 27 -18.93 5.54 21.48
CA HIS A 27 -19.97 6.18 22.26
C HIS A 27 -20.57 5.19 23.27
N GLN A 28 -20.80 5.64 24.51
CA GLN A 28 -21.37 4.76 25.56
C GLN A 28 -22.86 4.40 25.32
N HIS A 29 -23.58 5.21 24.54
CA HIS A 29 -25.04 5.11 24.39
C HIS A 29 -25.52 5.11 22.94
N ARG A 30 -24.60 5.03 21.99
CA ARG A 30 -24.89 5.05 20.54
C ARG A 30 -23.89 4.17 19.81
N ASP A 31 -24.20 3.88 18.55
CA ASP A 31 -23.26 3.22 17.67
C ASP A 31 -21.98 4.05 17.53
N SER A 32 -20.87 3.34 17.31
CA SER A 32 -19.58 3.99 17.06
C SER A 32 -19.61 4.68 15.71
N ASP A 33 -18.85 5.77 15.58
CA ASP A 33 -18.65 6.39 14.28
C ASP A 33 -17.68 5.52 13.48
N LEU A 34 -18.13 5.08 12.31
CA LEU A 34 -17.42 4.12 11.46
C LEU A 34 -17.01 4.75 10.13
N PHE A 35 -15.79 4.44 9.70
CA PHE A 35 -15.31 4.76 8.36
C PHE A 35 -15.07 3.48 7.57
N LEU A 36 -15.78 3.29 6.47
CA LEU A 36 -15.66 2.11 5.62
C LEU A 36 -14.28 2.06 4.96
N LEU A 37 -13.57 0.94 5.11
CA LEU A 37 -12.25 0.74 4.50
C LEU A 37 -12.34 -0.12 3.25
N ASP A 38 -12.94 -1.30 3.37
CA ASP A 38 -13.03 -2.26 2.27
C ASP A 38 -14.27 -3.16 2.44
N THR A 39 -14.68 -3.81 1.35
CA THR A 39 -15.82 -4.72 1.32
C THR A 39 -15.53 -5.92 0.41
N ARG A 40 -15.96 -7.10 0.85
CA ARG A 40 -15.82 -8.36 0.10
C ARG A 40 -17.14 -9.08 0.01
N MET A 41 -17.46 -9.56 -1.19
CA MET A 41 -18.59 -10.45 -1.42
C MET A 41 -18.08 -11.89 -1.46
N VAL A 42 -18.59 -12.75 -0.58
CA VAL A 42 -18.15 -14.14 -0.45
C VAL A 42 -19.34 -15.08 -0.31
N TRP A 43 -19.17 -16.32 -0.75
CA TRP A 43 -20.21 -17.33 -0.57
C TRP A 43 -20.20 -17.88 0.85
N ALA A 44 -21.37 -18.25 1.37
CA ALA A 44 -21.47 -18.91 2.67
C ALA A 44 -20.64 -20.21 2.72
N SER A 45 -20.57 -20.94 1.61
CA SER A 45 -19.81 -22.19 1.46
C SER A 45 -18.30 -22.00 1.20
N GLU A 46 -17.85 -20.78 0.95
CA GLU A 46 -16.43 -20.49 0.69
C GLU A 46 -15.64 -20.55 1.99
N GLU A 47 -14.48 -21.20 1.99
CA GLU A 47 -13.58 -21.29 3.13
C GLU A 47 -12.21 -20.72 2.75
N GLY A 48 -11.58 -20.01 3.68
CA GLY A 48 -10.20 -19.53 3.51
C GLY A 48 -9.93 -18.16 4.13
N TRP A 49 -8.76 -17.64 3.79
CA TRP A 49 -8.32 -16.33 4.26
C TRP A 49 -8.93 -15.21 3.42
N LEU A 50 -9.67 -14.33 4.08
CA LEU A 50 -10.15 -13.09 3.50
C LEU A 50 -9.14 -11.97 3.72
N GLU A 51 -8.86 -11.24 2.66
CA GLU A 51 -7.95 -10.09 2.65
C GLU A 51 -8.74 -8.80 2.45
N PHE A 52 -8.47 -7.83 3.34
CA PHE A 52 -9.08 -6.52 3.30
C PHE A 52 -7.98 -5.46 3.23
N ASP A 53 -8.18 -4.45 2.39
CA ASP A 53 -7.30 -3.29 2.33
C ASP A 53 -7.58 -2.35 3.52
N ILE A 54 -6.57 -2.20 4.38
CA ILE A 54 -6.59 -1.26 5.52
C ILE A 54 -5.39 -0.31 5.47
N THR A 55 -4.80 -0.10 4.29
CA THR A 55 -3.55 0.65 4.09
C THR A 55 -3.66 2.09 4.60
N ALA A 56 -4.77 2.77 4.32
CA ALA A 56 -4.99 4.14 4.77
C ALA A 56 -4.98 4.25 6.31
N THR A 57 -5.77 3.41 6.99
CA THR A 57 -5.90 3.39 8.45
C THR A 57 -4.63 2.91 9.15
N SER A 58 -3.96 1.89 8.61
CA SER A 58 -2.71 1.39 9.19
C SER A 58 -1.59 2.45 9.15
N ASN A 59 -1.49 3.22 8.05
CA ASN A 59 -0.56 4.35 7.99
C ASN A 59 -0.92 5.45 9.00
N LEU A 60 -2.21 5.77 9.15
CA LEU A 60 -2.67 6.74 10.14
C LEU A 60 -2.24 6.33 11.56
N TRP A 61 -2.46 5.08 11.94
CA TRP A 61 -2.12 4.59 13.29
C TRP A 61 -0.63 4.58 13.60
N VAL A 62 0.23 4.47 12.59
CA VAL A 62 1.69 4.63 12.78
C VAL A 62 2.03 6.06 13.16
N VAL A 63 1.33 7.05 12.59
CA VAL A 63 1.58 8.48 12.84
C VAL A 63 0.86 8.97 14.11
N THR A 64 -0.36 8.49 14.36
CA THR A 64 -1.21 8.90 15.48
C THR A 64 -1.74 7.68 16.26
N PRO A 65 -0.87 6.96 17.00
CA PRO A 65 -1.24 5.71 17.68
C PRO A 65 -2.38 5.86 18.71
N GLN A 66 -2.52 7.05 19.30
CA GLN A 66 -3.59 7.38 20.24
C GLN A 66 -5.00 7.40 19.60
N HIS A 67 -5.10 7.41 18.28
CA HIS A 67 -6.36 7.33 17.54
C HIS A 67 -6.66 5.91 17.03
N ASN A 68 -5.92 4.91 17.51
CA ASN A 68 -6.22 3.52 17.20
C ASN A 68 -7.34 2.98 18.10
N MET A 69 -8.57 3.11 17.63
CA MET A 69 -9.77 2.54 18.26
C MET A 69 -10.14 1.16 17.67
N GLY A 70 -9.29 0.58 16.82
CA GLY A 70 -9.49 -0.74 16.24
C GLY A 70 -10.34 -0.78 14.97
N LEU A 71 -10.68 -2.00 14.56
CA LEU A 71 -11.46 -2.31 13.37
C LEU A 71 -12.76 -2.99 13.77
N GLN A 72 -13.83 -2.70 13.01
CA GLN A 72 -15.10 -3.39 13.14
C GLN A 72 -15.44 -4.10 11.83
N LEU A 73 -15.95 -5.33 11.93
CA LEU A 73 -16.49 -6.07 10.81
C LEU A 73 -18.01 -6.09 10.88
N SER A 74 -18.67 -5.90 9.74
CA SER A 74 -20.09 -6.18 9.58
C SER A 74 -20.29 -7.24 8.51
N VAL A 75 -21.38 -8.00 8.64
CA VAL A 75 -21.77 -8.98 7.62
C VAL A 75 -23.24 -8.79 7.32
N VAL A 76 -23.54 -8.61 6.03
CA VAL A 76 -24.90 -8.45 5.52
C VAL A 76 -25.18 -9.52 4.49
N THR A 77 -26.32 -10.21 4.58
CA THR A 77 -26.75 -11.15 3.54
C THR A 77 -27.18 -10.39 2.28
N ARG A 78 -27.26 -11.08 1.15
CA ARG A 78 -27.81 -10.50 -0.10
C ARG A 78 -29.19 -9.84 0.08
N ASP A 79 -29.98 -10.31 1.04
CA ASP A 79 -31.33 -9.80 1.32
C ASP A 79 -31.33 -8.58 2.26
N GLY A 80 -30.15 -8.07 2.63
CA GLY A 80 -30.00 -6.88 3.49
C GLY A 80 -30.02 -7.19 4.98
N LEU A 81 -30.02 -8.46 5.39
CA LEU A 81 -30.04 -8.83 6.80
C LEU A 81 -28.63 -8.74 7.40
N SER A 82 -28.46 -7.91 8.43
CA SER A 82 -27.25 -7.90 9.25
C SER A 82 -27.17 -9.16 10.11
N ILE A 83 -26.07 -9.89 10.04
CA ILE A 83 -25.85 -11.12 10.79
C ILE A 83 -24.56 -11.06 11.60
N ASN A 84 -24.50 -11.85 12.67
CA ASN A 84 -23.30 -11.92 13.48
C ASN A 84 -22.11 -12.46 12.65
N PRO A 85 -20.93 -11.79 12.66
CA PRO A 85 -19.73 -12.26 11.98
C PRO A 85 -19.38 -13.74 12.24
N ARG A 86 -19.53 -14.21 13.49
CA ARG A 86 -19.29 -15.62 13.84
C ARG A 86 -20.30 -16.57 13.18
N ALA A 87 -21.56 -16.16 13.05
CA ALA A 87 -22.57 -16.94 12.35
C ALA A 87 -22.31 -17.03 10.83
N ALA A 88 -21.57 -16.05 10.27
CA ALA A 88 -21.09 -16.06 8.90
C ALA A 88 -19.78 -16.86 8.71
N GLY A 89 -19.30 -17.52 9.76
CA GLY A 89 -18.08 -18.32 9.74
C GLY A 89 -16.79 -17.52 9.95
N LEU A 90 -16.85 -16.24 10.32
CA LEU A 90 -15.64 -15.46 10.58
C LEU A 90 -15.01 -15.86 11.91
N VAL A 91 -13.73 -16.25 11.84
CA VAL A 91 -12.95 -16.71 12.99
C VAL A 91 -12.33 -15.52 13.69
N GLY A 92 -12.70 -15.34 14.96
CA GLY A 92 -12.15 -14.31 15.84
C GLY A 92 -10.99 -14.81 16.71
N ARG A 93 -10.62 -14.00 17.70
CA ARG A 93 -9.53 -14.30 18.66
C ARG A 93 -9.74 -15.60 19.45
N ASP A 94 -10.99 -15.96 19.73
CA ASP A 94 -11.33 -17.17 20.50
C ASP A 94 -11.31 -18.45 19.62
N GLY A 95 -11.03 -18.33 18.33
CA GLY A 95 -10.96 -19.45 17.40
C GLY A 95 -9.62 -20.22 17.43
N PRO A 96 -9.48 -21.26 16.57
CA PRO A 96 -8.24 -22.01 16.42
C PRO A 96 -7.04 -21.09 16.18
N TYR A 97 -5.93 -21.35 16.87
CA TYR A 97 -4.76 -20.47 16.88
C TYR A 97 -4.21 -20.18 15.47
N ASP A 98 -4.19 -21.19 14.61
CA ASP A 98 -3.75 -21.13 13.22
C ASP A 98 -4.72 -20.37 12.28
N LYS A 99 -5.94 -20.07 12.75
CA LYS A 99 -6.99 -19.34 12.02
C LYS A 99 -7.29 -17.95 12.61
N GLN A 100 -6.55 -17.51 13.64
CA GLN A 100 -6.77 -16.20 14.25
C GLN A 100 -6.42 -15.05 13.29
N PRO A 101 -7.16 -13.93 13.33
CA PRO A 101 -6.93 -12.80 12.44
C PRO A 101 -5.60 -12.11 12.73
N PHE A 102 -4.94 -11.66 11.68
CA PHE A 102 -3.68 -10.91 11.77
C PHE A 102 -3.59 -9.82 10.69
N MET A 103 -2.78 -8.81 10.96
CA MET A 103 -2.48 -7.73 10.02
C MET A 103 -1.14 -7.99 9.32
N VAL A 104 -1.08 -7.70 8.02
CA VAL A 104 0.16 -7.68 7.24
C VAL A 104 0.34 -6.26 6.72
N ALA A 105 1.54 -5.70 6.87
CA ALA A 105 1.88 -4.38 6.36
C ALA A 105 3.26 -4.42 5.70
N PHE A 106 3.38 -3.71 4.57
CA PHE A 106 4.64 -3.60 3.82
C PHE A 106 5.13 -2.16 3.94
N PHE A 107 6.30 -1.98 4.54
CA PHE A 107 6.90 -0.66 4.72
C PHE A 107 8.13 -0.53 3.82
N LYS A 108 8.23 0.60 3.12
CA LYS A 108 9.48 0.98 2.48
C LYS A 108 10.38 1.60 3.54
N VAL A 109 11.40 0.87 3.96
CA VAL A 109 12.50 1.47 4.72
C VAL A 109 13.31 2.30 3.71
N SER A 110 13.41 3.62 3.94
CA SER A 110 14.31 4.46 3.15
C SER A 110 15.68 3.79 3.11
N GLU A 111 16.29 3.67 1.93
CA GLU A 111 17.66 3.18 1.80
C GLU A 111 18.54 4.00 2.75
N VAL A 112 18.89 3.40 3.89
CA VAL A 112 19.96 3.91 4.72
C VAL A 112 21.12 4.01 3.75
N HIS A 113 21.68 5.20 3.56
CA HIS A 113 22.88 5.37 2.76
C HIS A 113 23.97 4.52 3.41
N VAL A 114 24.09 3.27 2.98
CA VAL A 114 25.13 2.36 3.43
C VAL A 114 26.39 3.05 2.99
N ARG A 115 27.12 3.62 3.94
CA ARG A 115 28.42 4.21 3.66
C ARG A 115 29.30 3.08 3.14
N THR A 116 29.43 3.01 1.82
CA THR A 116 30.40 2.12 1.18
C THR A 116 31.75 2.44 1.80
N THR A 117 32.42 1.44 2.36
CA THR A 117 33.77 1.58 2.89
C THR A 117 34.66 2.16 1.80
N ARG A 118 35.14 3.39 2.00
CA ARG A 118 36.12 4.00 1.11
C ARG A 118 37.40 3.17 1.23
N SER A 119 37.74 2.40 0.20
CA SER A 119 39.08 1.86 0.07
C SER A 119 40.06 3.03 0.00
N ALA A 120 41.12 2.97 0.81
CA ALA A 120 42.15 4.00 0.82
C ALA A 120 42.72 4.16 -0.59
N THR A 121 42.65 5.37 -1.14
CA THR A 121 43.29 5.69 -2.41
C THR A 121 44.78 5.48 -2.26
N GLY A 122 45.30 4.47 -2.97
CA GLY A 122 46.73 4.28 -3.15
C GLY A 122 47.33 5.59 -3.65
N ARG A 123 48.27 6.13 -2.88
CA ARG A 123 49.01 7.35 -3.19
C ARG A 123 49.63 7.24 -4.57
N ARG A 124 49.04 7.90 -5.58
CA ARG A 124 49.77 8.27 -6.80
C ARG A 124 50.02 9.79 -6.79
N ARG A 125 51.31 10.06 -6.72
CA ARG A 125 52.02 11.34 -6.82
C ARG A 125 51.45 12.29 -7.90
N GLN A 126 51.42 13.56 -7.51
CA GLN A 126 51.71 14.79 -8.28
C GLN A 126 51.03 14.98 -9.65
N GLN A 127 50.20 16.03 -9.74
CA GLN A 127 50.60 17.21 -10.51
C GLN A 127 49.86 18.47 -10.04
N SER A 128 50.68 19.48 -9.71
CA SER A 128 50.29 20.86 -9.45
C SER A 128 49.89 21.54 -10.77
N ARG A 129 48.83 22.34 -10.75
CA ARG A 129 48.88 23.74 -11.26
C ARG A 129 47.61 24.53 -10.93
N ASN A 130 47.84 25.67 -10.31
CA ASN A 130 46.90 26.77 -10.09
C ASN A 130 46.14 27.18 -11.37
N ARG A 131 44.84 27.50 -11.23
CA ARG A 131 44.28 28.72 -11.85
C ARG A 131 43.02 29.19 -11.12
N SER A 132 43.14 30.34 -10.49
CA SER A 132 42.06 31.25 -10.09
C SER A 132 41.32 31.78 -11.32
N THR A 133 39.99 31.99 -11.24
CA THR A 133 39.31 33.31 -11.30
C THR A 133 37.80 33.17 -11.57
N GLN A 134 37.03 33.82 -10.68
CA GLN A 134 35.82 34.62 -10.90
C GLN A 134 34.48 34.02 -11.40
N SER A 135 33.50 34.28 -10.54
CA SER A 135 32.07 34.53 -10.74
C SER A 135 31.67 35.20 -12.06
N GLN A 136 30.55 34.77 -12.65
CA GLN A 136 29.28 35.51 -12.64
C GLN A 136 28.14 34.70 -13.28
N ASP A 137 27.06 34.59 -12.51
CA ASP A 137 25.63 34.76 -12.83
C ASP A 137 24.94 34.21 -14.10
N VAL A 138 23.62 34.04 -13.89
CA VAL A 138 22.51 33.88 -14.84
C VAL A 138 21.95 32.45 -15.00
N SER A 139 21.03 32.15 -14.09
CA SER A 139 19.78 31.39 -14.27
C SER A 139 19.51 30.75 -15.63
N ARG A 140 19.61 29.42 -15.71
CA ARG A 140 18.74 28.59 -16.55
C ARG A 140 18.40 27.29 -15.82
N VAL A 141 17.13 27.15 -15.46
CA VAL A 141 16.49 25.87 -15.16
C VAL A 141 16.61 25.00 -16.41
N SER A 142 17.09 23.76 -16.24
CA SER A 142 17.23 22.66 -17.22
C SER A 142 18.67 22.24 -17.51
N SER A 143 19.28 21.54 -16.55
CA SER A 143 20.32 20.55 -16.84
C SER A 143 20.57 19.73 -15.57
N ALA A 144 19.85 18.61 -15.46
CA ALA A 144 20.24 17.54 -14.56
C ALA A 144 21.60 17.03 -15.02
N SER A 145 22.64 17.57 -14.38
CA SER A 145 23.93 16.95 -14.12
C SER A 145 24.44 15.97 -15.18
N ASP A 146 25.43 16.41 -15.96
CA ASP A 146 26.31 15.55 -16.75
C ASP A 146 27.19 14.67 -15.83
N TYR A 147 26.56 13.73 -15.11
CA TYR A 147 27.22 12.58 -14.51
C TYR A 147 27.35 11.52 -15.61
N ASN A 148 28.59 11.32 -16.08
CA ASN A 148 29.08 10.17 -16.86
C ASN A 148 27.99 9.31 -17.56
N SER A 149 27.50 9.86 -18.67
CA SER A 149 26.39 9.34 -19.50
C SER A 149 26.83 8.23 -20.47
N SER A 150 27.21 7.07 -19.93
CA SER A 150 27.31 5.82 -20.72
C SER A 150 26.27 4.79 -20.29
N GLU A 151 25.99 4.63 -19.00
CA GLU A 151 25.02 3.65 -18.50
C GLU A 151 23.56 4.06 -18.76
N LEU A 152 23.24 5.36 -18.75
CA LEU A 152 21.88 5.85 -19.03
C LEU A 152 21.47 5.74 -20.51
N LYS A 153 22.40 5.50 -21.44
CA LYS A 153 22.10 5.41 -22.88
C LYS A 153 21.52 4.07 -23.31
N THR A 154 21.60 3.03 -22.47
CA THR A 154 21.12 1.67 -22.77
C THR A 154 19.90 1.24 -21.96
N ALA A 155 19.45 2.08 -21.01
CA ALA A 155 18.27 1.78 -20.21
C ALA A 155 16.99 1.97 -21.04
N CYS A 156 15.99 1.11 -20.80
CA CYS A 156 14.65 1.30 -21.34
C CYS A 156 14.11 2.66 -20.89
N ARG A 157 13.74 3.51 -21.85
CA ARG A 157 13.19 4.84 -21.60
C ARG A 157 12.03 5.14 -22.53
N LYS A 158 11.09 5.96 -22.07
CA LYS A 158 10.05 6.50 -22.93
C LYS A 158 10.70 7.41 -23.98
N HIS A 159 10.36 7.20 -25.24
CA HIS A 159 10.72 8.08 -26.35
C HIS A 159 9.50 8.88 -26.77
N GLU A 160 9.69 10.17 -27.05
CA GLU A 160 8.66 10.97 -27.69
C GLU A 160 8.58 10.58 -29.17
N LEU A 161 7.36 10.34 -29.65
CA LEU A 161 7.07 10.09 -31.06
C LEU A 161 5.87 10.95 -31.44
N TYR A 162 6.07 11.83 -32.41
CA TYR A 162 4.99 12.61 -32.99
C TYR A 162 4.29 11.80 -34.08
N VAL A 163 2.96 11.80 -34.08
CA VAL A 163 2.15 11.13 -35.09
C VAL A 163 1.19 12.15 -35.70
N SER A 164 1.28 12.31 -37.02
CA SER A 164 0.36 13.12 -37.82
C SER A 164 -0.62 12.20 -38.55
N PHE A 165 -1.92 12.45 -38.42
CA PHE A 165 -2.95 11.69 -39.14
C PHE A 165 -2.94 11.98 -40.65
N GLN A 166 -2.43 13.15 -41.05
CA GLN A 166 -2.18 13.45 -42.47
C GLN A 166 -1.09 12.54 -43.03
N ASP A 167 -0.02 12.29 -42.26
CA ASP A 167 1.09 11.43 -42.66
C ASP A 167 0.67 9.95 -42.73
N LEU A 168 -0.42 9.60 -42.03
CA LEU A 168 -1.04 8.27 -42.06
C LEU A 168 -2.13 8.12 -43.14
N GLY A 169 -2.46 9.21 -43.85
CA GLY A 169 -3.51 9.20 -44.87
C GLY A 169 -4.92 8.95 -44.33
N TRP A 170 -5.17 9.25 -43.06
CA TRP A 170 -6.49 9.10 -42.44
C TRP A 170 -7.24 10.45 -42.50
N GLN A 171 -8.10 10.60 -43.52
CA GLN A 171 -9.07 11.71 -43.67
C GLN A 171 -10.50 11.22 -43.38
#